data_AF-A0A284S127-F1
#
_entry.id   AF-A0A284S127-F1
#
_cell.length_a   1.000
_cell.length_b   1.000
_cell.length_c   1.000
_cell.angle_alpha   90.00
_cell.angle_beta   90.00
_cell.angle_gamma   90.00
#
_symmetry.space_group_name_H-M   'P 1'
#
loop_
_entity.id
_entity.type
_entity.pdbx_description
1 polymer ?
#
loop_
_entity_poly.entity_id
_entity_poly.type
_entity_poly.pdbx_seq_one_letter_code
_entity_poly.pdbx_strand_id
1 'polypeptide(L)'
;MSTDDNTTATPTSTTDTPKSRFIIAFKGVKRVFLQWPDVADYDALFITLNQHFPDILLDYKDNYAIQTDDLDICGGIYVDIPRELWRKMGAQISHIRIMDKRMLLLILINIEY
;
A
#
# COMPACT_ATOMS: atom_id res chain seq x y z
N MET A 1 5.84 35.74 -50.18
CA MET A 1 5.25 36.41 -49.01
C MET A 1 4.94 35.33 -48.00
N SER A 2 5.64 35.40 -46.86
CA SER A 2 5.44 34.60 -45.65
C SER A 2 4.06 34.82 -45.03
N THR A 3 3.59 33.82 -44.28
CA THR A 3 3.24 33.94 -42.84
C THR A 3 2.89 32.55 -42.28
N ASP A 4 3.87 31.92 -41.64
CA ASP A 4 3.94 31.45 -40.25
C ASP A 4 2.70 30.89 -39.51
N ASP A 5 2.91 29.67 -39.00
CA ASP A 5 2.62 29.11 -37.66
C ASP A 5 1.23 29.28 -37.00
N ASN A 6 0.57 28.14 -36.77
CA ASN A 6 -0.05 27.90 -35.47
C ASN A 6 -0.03 26.40 -35.09
N THR A 7 0.85 26.07 -34.16
CA THR A 7 0.87 24.82 -33.40
C THR A 7 -0.44 24.63 -32.63
N THR A 8 -1.26 23.65 -33.03
CA THR A 8 -2.26 23.09 -32.12
C THR A 8 -1.66 21.86 -31.46
N ALA A 9 -1.06 22.07 -30.27
CA ALA A 9 -0.80 20.99 -29.34
C ALA A 9 -2.16 20.46 -28.86
N THR A 10 -2.63 19.39 -29.48
CA THR A 10 -3.76 18.62 -28.95
C THR A 10 -3.32 18.00 -27.62
N PRO A 11 -4.02 18.24 -26.50
CA PRO A 11 -3.75 17.49 -25.29
C PRO A 11 -4.06 16.03 -25.62
N THR A 12 -3.03 15.19 -25.63
CA THR A 12 -3.22 13.75 -25.63
C THR A 12 -3.82 13.44 -24.25
N SER A 13 -5.15 13.50 -24.17
CA SER A 13 -5.90 12.81 -23.13
C SER A 13 -5.52 11.35 -23.26
N THR A 14 -4.48 10.98 -22.54
CA THR A 14 -4.10 9.60 -22.35
C THR A 14 -5.28 9.01 -21.62
N THR A 15 -6.01 8.16 -22.32
CA THR A 15 -7.11 7.38 -21.78
C THR A 15 -6.64 6.77 -20.46
N ASP A 16 -7.09 7.34 -19.33
CA ASP A 16 -6.99 6.80 -17.97
C ASP A 16 -7.83 5.52 -17.95
N THR A 17 -7.35 4.51 -18.66
CA THR A 17 -7.66 3.14 -18.34
C THR A 17 -7.16 3.00 -16.91
N PRO A 18 -8.00 2.70 -15.91
CA PRO A 18 -7.51 2.46 -14.58
C PRO A 18 -6.61 1.24 -14.72
N LYS A 19 -5.30 1.46 -14.85
CA LYS A 19 -4.32 0.39 -14.72
C LYS A 19 -4.70 -0.28 -13.43
N SER A 20 -5.11 -1.54 -13.50
CA SER A 20 -5.34 -2.37 -12.33
C SER A 20 -4.10 -2.18 -11.44
N ARG A 21 -4.25 -1.35 -10.41
CA ARG A 21 -3.12 -0.94 -9.58
C ARG A 21 -2.89 -2.10 -8.64
N PHE A 22 -1.73 -2.73 -8.77
CA PHE A 22 -1.34 -3.80 -7.88
C PHE A 22 -0.64 -3.22 -6.65
N ILE A 23 -0.90 -3.83 -5.50
CA ILE A 23 -0.12 -3.63 -4.28
C ILE A 23 0.67 -4.91 -4.05
N ILE A 24 1.97 -4.76 -3.81
CA ILE A 24 2.82 -5.87 -3.41
C ILE A 24 2.79 -5.94 -1.89
N ALA A 25 2.17 -6.99 -1.36
CA ALA A 25 2.12 -7.25 0.07
C ALA A 25 3.18 -8.29 0.45
N PHE A 26 3.92 -8.03 1.52
CA PHE A 26 4.94 -8.96 1.98
C PHE A 26 4.94 -9.17 3.49
N LYS A 27 5.21 -10.41 3.89
CA LYS A 27 5.36 -10.86 5.27
C LYS A 27 6.58 -11.78 5.33
N GLY A 28 7.64 -11.33 6.02
CA GLY A 28 8.95 -12.00 5.95
C GLY A 28 9.48 -12.05 4.52
N VAL A 29 9.76 -13.26 4.00
CA VAL A 29 10.27 -13.48 2.64
C VAL A 29 9.17 -13.66 1.59
N LYS A 30 7.92 -13.90 2.00
CA LYS A 30 6.81 -14.17 1.09
C LYS A 30 6.21 -12.85 0.58
N ARG A 31 5.98 -12.79 -0.73
CA ARG A 31 5.38 -11.64 -1.44
C ARG A 31 4.17 -12.11 -2.24
N VAL A 32 3.11 -11.31 -2.26
CA VAL A 32 1.91 -11.56 -3.07
C VAL A 32 1.45 -10.26 -3.73
N PHE A 33 0.79 -10.39 -4.88
CA PHE A 33 0.19 -9.26 -5.59
C PHE A 33 -1.29 -9.18 -5.24
N LEU A 34 -1.74 -8.02 -4.78
CA LEU A 34 -3.12 -7.70 -4.49
C LEU A 34 -3.63 -6.70 -5.52
N GLN A 35 -4.85 -6.87 -6.03
CA GLN A 35 -5.46 -5.84 -6.87
C GLN A 35 -6.12 -4.78 -5.97
N TRP A 36 -5.81 -3.51 -6.19
CA TRP A 36 -6.36 -2.41 -5.40
C TRP A 36 -7.90 -2.45 -5.28
N PRO A 37 -8.68 -2.67 -6.36
CA PRO A 37 -10.14 -2.74 -6.24
C PRO A 37 -10.63 -3.80 -5.24
N ASP A 38 -9.91 -4.92 -5.12
CA ASP A 38 -10.29 -6.03 -4.23
C ASP A 38 -9.95 -5.74 -2.76
N VAL A 39 -9.02 -4.81 -2.51
CA VAL A 39 -8.50 -4.49 -1.18
C VAL A 39 -8.69 -3.02 -0.81
N ALA A 40 -9.56 -2.28 -1.51
CA ALA A 40 -9.79 -0.86 -1.26
C ALA A 40 -10.42 -0.59 0.13
N ASP A 41 -11.11 -1.58 0.67
CA ASP A 41 -11.59 -1.62 2.05
C ASP A 41 -10.61 -2.38 2.96
N TYR A 42 -10.48 -1.94 4.21
CA TYR A 42 -9.51 -2.52 5.14
C TYR A 42 -9.90 -3.94 5.61
N ASP A 43 -11.19 -4.23 5.75
CA ASP A 43 -11.63 -5.60 6.06
C ASP A 43 -11.41 -6.51 4.85
N ALA A 44 -11.72 -6.04 3.64
CA ALA A 44 -11.42 -6.77 2.41
C ALA A 44 -9.92 -7.07 2.27
N LEU A 45 -9.05 -6.08 2.57
CA LEU A 45 -7.60 -6.28 2.64
C LEU A 45 -7.25 -7.46 3.56
N PHE A 46 -7.74 -7.48 4.79
CA PHE A 46 -7.40 -8.55 5.74
C PHE A 46 -7.93 -9.92 5.31
N ILE A 47 -9.13 -9.99 4.73
CA ILE A 47 -9.68 -11.23 4.15
C ILE A 47 -8.75 -11.76 3.07
N THR A 48 -8.36 -10.92 2.11
CA THR A 48 -7.44 -11.31 1.03
C THR A 48 -6.05 -11.67 1.57
N LEU A 49 -5.55 -10.92 2.56
CA LEU A 49 -4.28 -11.23 3.21
C LEU A 49 -4.32 -12.59 3.93
N ASN A 50 -5.39 -12.93 4.64
CA ASN A 50 -5.53 -14.23 5.30
C ASN A 50 -5.54 -15.40 4.31
N GLN A 51 -6.13 -15.23 3.12
CA GLN A 51 -6.08 -16.25 2.06
C GLN A 51 -4.65 -16.55 1.60
N HIS A 52 -3.76 -15.56 1.63
CA HIS A 52 -2.37 -15.69 1.22
C HIS A 52 -1.41 -15.97 2.38
N PHE A 53 -1.72 -15.49 3.58
CA PHE A 53 -0.94 -15.59 4.81
C PHE A 53 -1.89 -16.10 5.92
N PRO A 54 -2.13 -17.42 5.99
CA PRO A 54 -3.15 -17.99 6.88
C PRO A 54 -2.83 -17.80 8.37
N ASP A 55 -1.59 -17.44 8.69
CA ASP A 55 -1.16 -17.06 10.04
C ASP A 55 -1.55 -15.64 10.43
N ILE A 56 -2.10 -14.83 9.52
CA ILE A 56 -2.81 -13.59 9.84
C ILE A 56 -4.21 -13.97 10.29
N LEU A 57 -4.46 -13.96 11.60
CA LEU A 57 -5.78 -14.29 12.14
C LEU A 57 -6.73 -13.10 12.01
N LEU A 58 -7.85 -13.28 11.29
CA LEU A 58 -8.84 -12.22 11.02
C LEU A 58 -9.44 -11.62 12.29
N ASP A 59 -9.73 -12.45 13.29
CA ASP A 59 -10.25 -12.03 14.60
C ASP A 59 -9.25 -11.17 15.39
N TYR A 60 -7.98 -11.15 14.97
CA TYR A 60 -6.89 -10.42 15.57
C TYR A 60 -6.23 -9.45 14.60
N LYS A 61 -6.99 -8.88 13.65
CA LYS A 61 -6.47 -7.89 12.69
C LYS A 61 -5.76 -6.70 13.36
N ASP A 62 -6.21 -6.30 14.55
CA ASP A 62 -5.61 -5.21 15.31
C ASP A 62 -4.21 -5.53 15.86
N ASN A 63 -3.84 -6.82 15.89
CA ASN A 63 -2.48 -7.25 16.25
C ASN A 63 -1.49 -7.13 15.08
N TYR A 64 -1.94 -6.75 13.89
CA TYR A 64 -1.06 -6.55 12.73
C TYR A 64 -0.98 -5.08 12.37
N ALA A 65 0.23 -4.63 12.04
CA ALA A 65 0.52 -3.35 11.42
C ALA A 65 0.64 -3.53 9.91
N ILE A 66 0.01 -2.65 9.16
CA ILE A 66 0.11 -2.57 7.69
C ILE A 66 0.99 -1.37 7.41
N GLN A 67 2.27 -1.61 7.17
CA GLN A 67 3.24 -0.54 7.05
C GLN A 67 3.59 -0.24 5.60
N THR A 68 3.96 1.01 5.33
CA THR A 68 4.53 1.43 4.04
C THR A 68 5.68 2.40 4.26
N ASP A 69 6.61 2.42 3.31
CA ASP A 69 7.69 3.40 3.16
C ASP A 69 7.51 4.26 1.90
N ASP A 70 6.44 4.03 1.12
CA ASP A 70 6.21 4.68 -0.18
C ASP A 70 5.82 6.17 -0.08
N LEU A 71 5.38 6.64 1.09
CA LEU A 71 4.92 8.02 1.27
C LEU A 71 6.08 8.95 1.66
N ASP A 72 6.11 10.17 1.11
CA ASP A 72 7.18 11.14 1.42
C ASP A 72 7.32 11.40 2.93
N ILE A 73 6.20 11.43 3.66
CA ILE A 73 6.16 11.60 5.12
C ILE A 73 6.85 10.46 5.87
N CYS A 74 6.99 9.29 5.27
CA CYS A 74 7.66 8.14 5.86
C CYS A 74 9.18 8.32 5.94
N GLY A 75 9.79 9.19 5.11
CA GLY A 75 11.23 9.43 5.13
C GLY A 75 12.09 8.17 4.92
N GLY A 76 11.58 7.20 4.16
CA GLY A 76 12.24 5.90 3.91
C GLY A 76 12.12 4.88 5.06
N ILE A 77 11.28 5.15 6.06
CA ILE A 77 11.02 4.25 7.19
C ILE A 77 9.64 3.62 7.02
N TYR A 78 9.49 2.34 7.37
CA TYR A 78 8.18 1.71 7.40
C TYR A 78 7.31 2.29 8.53
N VAL A 79 6.25 2.99 8.14
CA VAL A 79 5.26 3.59 9.07
C VAL A 79 3.94 2.83 8.95
N ASP A 80 3.31 2.57 10.10
CA ASP A 80 1.99 1.92 10.14
C ASP A 80 0.91 2.83 9.51
N ILE A 81 0.04 2.22 8.70
CA ILE A 81 -1.09 2.90 8.07
C ILE A 81 -2.32 2.64 8.94
N PRO A 82 -2.87 3.68 9.60
CA PRO A 82 -4.10 3.53 10.34
C PRO A 82 -5.24 3.07 9.43
N ARG A 83 -6.09 2.20 9.97
CA ARG A 83 -7.23 1.57 9.28
C ARG A 83 -8.12 2.60 8.58
N GLU A 84 -8.40 3.70 9.25
CA GLU A 84 -9.24 4.80 8.79
C GLU A 84 -8.61 5.61 7.64
N LEU A 85 -7.28 5.54 7.49
CA LEU A 85 -6.54 6.20 6.42
C LEU A 85 -6.28 5.29 5.23
N TRP A 86 -6.43 3.98 5.37
CA TRP A 86 -6.19 3.01 4.29
C TRP A 86 -6.94 3.36 3.00
N ARG A 87 -8.23 3.65 3.07
CA ARG A 87 -9.03 3.98 1.88
C ARG A 87 -8.52 5.24 1.15
N LYS A 88 -7.91 6.19 1.88
CA LYS A 88 -7.39 7.44 1.33
C LYS A 88 -5.98 7.29 0.77
N MET A 89 -5.13 6.54 1.47
CA MET A 89 -3.70 6.45 1.18
C MET A 89 -3.34 5.18 0.40
N GLY A 90 -4.06 4.08 0.60
CA GLY A 90 -3.83 2.79 -0.06
C GLY A 90 -3.84 2.90 -1.59
N ALA A 91 -4.66 3.81 -2.13
CA ALA A 91 -4.70 4.10 -3.56
C ALA A 91 -3.39 4.71 -4.10
N GLN A 92 -2.52 5.22 -3.24
CA GLN A 92 -1.23 5.84 -3.55
C GLN A 92 -0.05 4.93 -3.21
N ILE A 93 -0.28 3.82 -2.53
CA ILE A 93 0.73 2.87 -2.08
C ILE A 93 0.90 1.77 -3.14
N SER A 94 2.14 1.31 -3.30
CA SER A 94 2.56 0.23 -4.18
C SER A 94 3.08 -0.98 -3.37
N HIS A 95 3.59 -0.75 -2.17
CA HIS A 95 4.16 -1.78 -1.30
C HIS A 95 3.64 -1.67 0.13
N ILE A 96 3.24 -2.81 0.69
CA ILE A 96 2.91 -2.94 2.11
C ILE A 96 3.69 -4.06 2.77
N ARG A 97 4.17 -3.78 3.98
CA ARG A 97 4.75 -4.75 4.90
C ARG A 97 3.72 -5.12 5.95
N ILE A 98 3.53 -6.42 6.17
CA ILE A 98 2.66 -6.93 7.22
C ILE A 98 3.52 -7.35 8.40
N MET A 99 3.30 -6.73 9.55
CA MET A 99 4.08 -6.98 10.76
C MET A 99 3.18 -7.30 11.95
N ASP A 100 3.53 -8.30 12.76
CA ASP A 100 2.85 -8.53 14.04
C ASP A 100 3.29 -7.43 15.03
N LYS A 101 2.34 -6.68 15.59
CA LYS A 101 2.60 -5.59 16.55
C LYS A 101 3.32 -6.08 17.81
N ARG A 102 3.16 -7.35 18.18
CA ARG A 102 3.93 -7.96 19.28
C ARG A 102 5.42 -8.03 18.96
N MET A 103 5.79 -8.19 17.69
CA MET A 103 7.19 -8.10 17.26
C MET A 103 7.70 -6.65 17.23
N LEU A 104 6.85 -5.66 16.94
CA LEU A 104 7.24 -4.24 17.06
C LEU A 104 7.59 -3.87 18.51
N LEU A 105 6.79 -4.33 19.48
CA LEU A 105 7.05 -4.10 20.90
C LEU A 105 8.41 -4.71 21.32
N LEU A 106 8.70 -5.93 20.86
CA LEU A 106 9.99 -6.59 21.11
C LEU A 106 11.17 -5.81 20.51
N ILE A 107 11.02 -5.25 19.30
CA ILE A 107 12.08 -4.43 18.69
C ILE A 107 12.32 -3.15 19.50
N LEU A 108 11.26 -2.44 19.92
CA LEU A 108 11.40 -1.22 20.71
C LEU A 108 12.06 -1.48 22.07
N ILE A 109 11.71 -2.57 22.76
CA ILE A 109 12.34 -2.95 24.03
C ILE A 109 13.84 -3.24 23.85
N ASN A 110 14.26 -3.79 22.70
CA ASN A 110 15.67 -4.11 22.43
C ASN A 110 16.50 -2.92 21.91
N ILE A 111 15.89 -1.76 21.63
CA ILE A 111 16.61 -0.53 21.27
C ILE A 111 16.95 0.31 22.51
N GLU A 112 16.27 0.07 23.65
CA GLU A 112 16.50 0.81 24.91
C GLU A 112 17.61 0.24 25.81
N TYR A 113 18.57 -0.53 25.28
CA TYR A 113 19.71 -1.07 26.05
C TYR A 113 21.07 -0.74 25.45
#